data_AF-A0A0G4MLD8-F1
#
_entry.id   AF-A0A0G4MLD8-F1
#
_cell.length_a   1.000
_cell.length_b   1.000
_cell.length_c   1.000
_cell.angle_alpha   90.00
_cell.angle_beta   90.00
_cell.angle_gamma   90.00
#
_symmetry.space_group_name_H-M   'P 1'
#
loop_
_entity.id
_entity.type
_entity.pdbx_description
1 polymer ?
#
loop_
_entity_poly.entity_id
_entity_poly.type
_entity_poly.pdbx_seq_one_letter_code
_entity_poly.pdbx_strand_id
1 'polypeptide(L)'
;MGGTNLRVCEITLTDKKSEFDITQSKYRMPEELKTGVSEELWEYIADCLQQFIDTHHPELPKDQKLPLGFTFSYPATQNYIDEGILQRWTKGFDIDGVEGKNVVPLLDAALKSKV
;
A
#
# COMPACT_ATOMS: atom_id res chain seq x y z
N MET A 1 -1.14 2.62 5.47
CA MET A 1 -2.60 2.67 5.24
C MET A 1 -3.31 3.07 6.53
N GLY A 2 -3.98 4.23 6.53
CA GLY A 2 -4.80 4.70 7.66
C GLY A 2 -6.29 4.52 7.41
N GLY A 3 -7.11 4.81 8.42
CA GLY A 3 -8.57 4.67 8.32
C GLY A 3 -9.28 5.70 7.41
N THR A 4 -8.61 6.80 7.08
CA THR A 4 -9.22 7.94 6.35
C THR A 4 -8.46 8.26 5.06
N ASN A 5 -7.14 8.11 5.08
CA ASN A 5 -6.30 8.41 3.93
C ASN A 5 -5.27 7.29 3.73
N LEU A 6 -5.03 6.96 2.47
CA LEU A 6 -3.81 6.32 2.02
C LEU A 6 -2.77 7.41 1.74
N ARG A 7 -1.53 7.13 2.09
CA ARG A 7 -0.40 8.00 1.77
C ARG A 7 0.65 7.17 1.05
N VAL A 8 1.03 7.63 -0.13
CA VAL A 8 2.17 7.10 -0.89
C VAL A 8 3.33 8.07 -0.69
N CYS A 9 4.49 7.54 -0.35
CA CYS A 9 5.72 8.30 -0.13
C CYS A 9 6.85 7.67 -0.94
N GLU A 10 7.57 8.49 -1.68
CA GLU A 10 8.91 8.19 -2.14
C GLU A 10 9.90 8.83 -1.17
N ILE A 11 10.90 8.06 -0.75
CA ILE A 11 11.95 8.50 0.16
C ILE A 11 13.28 8.36 -0.56
N THR A 12 13.98 9.48 -0.76
CA THR A 12 15.34 9.49 -1.30
C THR A 12 16.30 9.63 -0.14
N LEU A 13 17.02 8.56 0.17
CA LEU A 13 18.06 8.56 1.20
C LEU A 13 19.33 9.19 0.64
N THR A 14 19.95 10.11 1.39
CA THR A 14 21.23 10.72 1.01
C THR A 14 22.38 10.07 1.77
N ASP A 15 23.61 10.38 1.36
CA ASP A 15 24.81 9.90 2.05
C ASP A 15 25.03 10.58 3.42
N LYS A 16 24.29 11.66 3.74
CA LYS A 16 24.42 12.34 5.03
C LYS A 16 23.48 11.75 6.07
N LYS A 17 24.01 11.53 7.26
CA LYS A 17 23.24 11.01 8.40
C LYS A 17 22.02 11.90 8.69
N SER A 18 20.85 11.26 8.77
CA SER A 18 19.56 11.90 9.08
C SER A 18 19.02 12.87 8.03
N GLU A 19 19.58 12.89 6.81
CA GLU A 19 19.06 13.67 5.69
C GLU A 19 18.32 12.73 4.72
N PHE A 20 17.12 13.13 4.31
CA PHE A 20 16.31 12.43 3.31
C PHE A 20 15.36 13.43 2.66
N ASP A 21 15.06 13.20 1.38
CA ASP A 21 14.00 13.91 0.68
C ASP A 21 12.74 13.05 0.65
N ILE A 22 11.58 13.72 0.68
CA ILE A 22 10.28 13.05 0.66
C ILE A 22 9.34 13.70 -0.35
N THR A 23 8.90 12.89 -1.32
CA THR A 23 7.78 13.21 -2.20
C THR A 23 6.59 12.38 -1.74
N GLN A 24 5.42 12.99 -1.51
CA GLN A 24 4.26 12.26 -1.00
C GLN A 24 2.95 12.75 -1.60
N SER A 25 2.04 11.82 -1.85
CA SER A 25 0.64 12.08 -2.21
C SER A 25 -0.30 11.47 -1.18
N LYS A 26 -1.41 12.15 -0.92
CA LYS A 26 -2.49 11.67 -0.04
C LYS A 26 -3.73 11.39 -0.87
N TYR A 27 -4.28 10.20 -0.69
CA TYR A 27 -5.48 9.74 -1.37
C TYR A 27 -6.54 9.48 -0.30
N ARG A 28 -7.70 10.12 -0.46
CA ARG A 28 -8.82 9.93 0.47
C ARG A 28 -9.40 8.55 0.25
N MET A 29 -9.43 7.74 1.30
CA MET A 29 -10.03 6.41 1.26
C MET A 29 -11.56 6.57 1.07
N PRO A 30 -12.16 6.01 0.01
CA PRO A 30 -13.61 5.91 -0.11
C PRO A 30 -14.19 5.15 1.08
N GLU A 31 -15.32 5.60 1.61
CA GLU A 31 -15.93 4.96 2.78
C GLU A 31 -16.48 3.57 2.42
N GLU A 32 -16.93 3.40 1.18
CA GLU A 32 -17.49 2.18 0.63
C GLU A 32 -16.47 1.04 0.61
N LEU A 33 -15.18 1.35 0.39
CA LEU A 33 -14.10 0.35 0.41
C LEU A 33 -13.89 -0.27 1.78
N LYS A 34 -14.32 0.38 2.87
CA LYS A 34 -14.11 -0.15 4.22
C LYS A 34 -14.97 -1.39 4.50
N THR A 35 -16.06 -1.54 3.77
CA THR A 35 -17.01 -2.66 3.89
C THR A 35 -17.25 -3.32 2.53
N GLY A 36 -16.35 -3.08 1.57
CA GLY A 36 -16.41 -3.62 0.22
C GLY A 36 -15.80 -5.02 0.15
N VAL A 37 -15.46 -5.45 -1.06
CA VAL A 37 -14.76 -6.73 -1.26
C VAL A 37 -13.24 -6.54 -1.18
N SER A 38 -12.53 -7.61 -0.83
CA SER A 38 -11.07 -7.60 -0.65
C SER A 38 -10.34 -7.04 -1.88
N GLU A 39 -10.73 -7.48 -3.07
CA GLU A 39 -10.11 -7.11 -4.34
C GLU A 39 -10.15 -5.60 -4.59
N GLU A 40 -11.27 -4.95 -4.33
CA GLU A 40 -11.46 -3.50 -4.54
C GLU A 40 -10.51 -2.66 -3.69
N LEU A 41 -10.23 -3.09 -2.44
CA LEU A 41 -9.27 -2.40 -1.59
C LEU A 41 -7.86 -2.44 -2.19
N TRP A 42 -7.41 -3.62 -2.61
CA TRP A 42 -6.05 -3.80 -3.12
C TRP A 42 -5.88 -3.15 -4.49
N GLU A 43 -6.88 -3.22 -5.35
CA GLU A 43 -6.93 -2.51 -6.64
C GLU A 43 -6.85 -1.00 -6.45
N TYR A 44 -7.60 -0.44 -5.50
CA TYR A 44 -7.54 0.98 -5.18
C TYR A 44 -6.15 1.42 -4.70
N ILE A 45 -5.49 0.62 -3.85
CA ILE A 45 -4.13 0.91 -3.40
C ILE A 45 -3.14 0.86 -4.57
N ALA A 46 -3.29 -0.14 -5.46
CA ALA A 46 -2.46 -0.28 -6.65
C ALA A 46 -2.66 0.91 -7.61
N ASP A 47 -3.90 1.38 -7.80
CA ASP A 47 -4.19 2.57 -8.62
C ASP A 47 -3.58 3.84 -8.03
N CYS A 48 -3.64 4.01 -6.70
CA CYS A 48 -2.99 5.15 -6.04
C CYS A 48 -1.47 5.13 -6.23
N LEU A 49 -0.84 3.95 -6.17
CA LEU A 49 0.59 3.78 -6.42
C LEU A 49 0.94 4.05 -7.89
N GLN A 50 0.17 3.52 -8.84
CA GLN A 50 0.37 3.77 -10.27
C GLN A 50 0.24 5.26 -10.59
N GLN A 51 -0.82 5.91 -10.10
CA GLN A 51 -1.03 7.35 -10.27
C GLN A 51 0.13 8.16 -9.68
N PHE A 52 0.68 7.76 -8.53
CA PHE A 52 1.85 8.41 -7.94
C PHE A 52 3.06 8.33 -8.87
N ILE A 53 3.36 7.14 -9.39
CA ILE A 53 4.49 6.91 -10.31
C ILE A 53 4.29 7.70 -11.60
N ASP A 54 3.12 7.62 -12.23
CA ASP A 54 2.83 8.34 -13.48
C ASP A 54 2.94 9.87 -13.32
N THR A 55 2.65 10.39 -12.11
CA THR A 55 2.69 11.83 -11.83
C THR A 55 4.12 12.32 -11.57
N HIS A 56 4.90 11.57 -10.78
CA HIS A 56 6.20 12.03 -10.29
C HIS A 56 7.39 11.45 -11.05
N HIS A 57 7.19 10.35 -11.78
CA HIS A 57 8.20 9.64 -12.56
C HIS A 57 7.66 9.14 -13.92
N PRO A 58 7.07 10.01 -14.76
CA PRO A 58 6.49 9.62 -16.05
C PRO A 58 7.51 8.99 -17.02
N GLU A 59 8.80 9.23 -16.81
CA GLU A 59 9.90 8.68 -17.59
C GLU A 59 10.41 7.32 -17.09
N LEU A 60 9.93 6.84 -15.94
CA LEU A 60 10.39 5.59 -15.36
C LEU A 60 10.04 4.42 -16.31
N PRO A 61 11.00 3.52 -16.62
CA PRO A 61 10.70 2.33 -17.38
C PRO A 61 9.65 1.47 -16.67
N LYS A 62 8.66 0.94 -17.41
CA LYS A 62 7.58 0.12 -16.83
C LYS A 62 8.07 -1.16 -16.15
N ASP A 63 9.23 -1.66 -16.55
CA ASP A 63 9.89 -2.84 -16.00
C ASP A 63 10.83 -2.53 -14.82
N GLN A 64 11.04 -1.25 -14.50
CA GLN A 64 11.84 -0.84 -13.36
C GLN A 64 11.14 -1.21 -12.06
N LYS A 65 11.79 -2.03 -11.25
CA LYS A 65 11.29 -2.40 -9.92
C LYS A 65 11.76 -1.38 -8.88
N LEU A 66 10.82 -0.89 -8.08
CA LEU A 66 11.09 -0.04 -6.93
C LEU A 66 10.83 -0.83 -5.63
N PRO A 67 11.75 -0.83 -4.65
CA PRO A 67 11.47 -1.40 -3.33
C PRO A 67 10.33 -0.65 -2.64
N LEU A 68 9.36 -1.39 -2.10
CA LEU A 68 8.19 -0.83 -1.42
C LEU A 68 8.14 -1.30 0.03
N GLY A 69 8.03 -0.35 0.96
CA GLY A 69 7.66 -0.64 2.35
C GLY A 69 6.17 -0.43 2.56
N PHE A 70 5.44 -1.45 3.03
CA PHE A 70 4.00 -1.33 3.30
C PHE A 70 3.71 -1.15 4.79
N THR A 71 3.50 0.10 5.22
CA THR A 71 3.04 0.38 6.59
C THR A 71 1.55 0.02 6.75
N PHE A 72 1.27 -1.22 7.15
CA PHE A 72 -0.07 -1.75 7.37
C PHE A 72 -0.46 -1.63 8.85
N SER A 73 -1.05 -0.49 9.24
CA SER A 73 -1.34 -0.15 10.64
C SER A 73 -2.59 -0.84 11.19
N TYR A 74 -2.65 -2.16 11.11
CA TYR A 74 -3.70 -3.02 11.67
C TYR A 74 -3.04 -4.13 12.49
N PRO A 75 -3.74 -4.74 13.46
CA PRO A 75 -3.21 -5.90 14.15
C PRO A 75 -2.86 -7.01 13.16
N ALA A 76 -1.57 -7.34 13.05
CA ALA A 76 -1.07 -8.37 12.16
C ALA A 76 -0.02 -9.23 12.87
N THR A 77 0.02 -10.51 12.54
CA THR A 77 1.10 -11.43 12.94
C THR A 77 2.08 -11.53 11.79
N GLN A 78 3.37 -11.51 12.11
CA GLN A 78 4.44 -11.44 11.13
C GLN A 78 5.55 -12.42 11.53
N ASN A 79 5.82 -13.44 10.70
CA ASN A 79 6.96 -14.33 10.90
C ASN A 79 8.21 -13.86 10.14
N TYR A 80 8.03 -13.11 9.04
CA TYR A 80 9.09 -12.57 8.17
C TYR A 80 8.82 -11.11 7.81
N ILE A 81 9.84 -10.35 7.37
CA ILE A 81 9.68 -8.90 7.11
C ILE A 81 8.68 -8.57 6.00
N ASP A 82 8.47 -9.49 5.07
CA ASP A 82 7.60 -9.41 3.90
C ASP A 82 6.30 -10.21 4.09
N GLU A 83 5.88 -10.44 5.33
CA GLU A 83 4.62 -11.08 5.68
C GLU A 83 3.76 -10.18 6.58
N GLY A 84 2.44 -10.23 6.39
CA GLY A 84 1.51 -9.61 7.34
C GLY A 84 0.19 -10.37 7.37
N ILE A 85 0.02 -11.28 8.33
CA ILE A 85 -1.23 -12.01 8.52
C ILE A 85 -2.19 -11.15 9.34
N LEU A 86 -3.20 -10.57 8.69
CA LEU A 86 -4.19 -9.73 9.38
C LEU A 86 -4.88 -10.55 10.48
N GLN A 87 -4.87 -10.05 11.71
CA GLN A 87 -5.53 -10.72 12.84
C GLN A 87 -7.00 -10.30 12.95
N ARG A 88 -7.24 -9.00 12.85
CA ARG A 88 -8.59 -8.42 12.82
C ARG A 88 -8.56 -7.02 12.24
N TRP A 89 -9.63 -6.62 11.58
CA TRP A 89 -9.84 -5.26 11.18
C TRP A 89 -10.08 -4.33 12.37
N THR A 90 -9.78 -3.06 12.16
CA THR A 90 -10.03 -1.97 13.11
C THR A 90 -10.36 -0.71 12.30
N LYS A 91 -10.69 0.40 12.98
CA LYS A 91 -10.90 1.72 12.34
C LYS A 91 -12.06 1.75 11.33
N GLY A 92 -13.08 0.92 11.57
CA GLY A 92 -14.28 0.83 10.74
C GLY A 92 -14.11 0.01 9.45
N PHE A 93 -12.96 -0.65 9.26
CA PHE A 93 -12.83 -1.67 8.22
C PHE A 93 -13.54 -2.95 8.67
N ASP A 94 -14.21 -3.59 7.73
CA ASP A 94 -14.93 -4.85 7.88
C ASP A 94 -15.03 -5.51 6.49
N ILE A 95 -13.89 -6.03 6.02
CA ILE A 95 -13.75 -6.60 4.67
C ILE A 95 -13.60 -8.11 4.80
N ASP A 96 -14.57 -8.82 4.25
CA ASP A 96 -14.62 -10.28 4.28
C ASP A 96 -13.42 -10.92 3.57
N GLY A 97 -12.98 -12.05 4.12
CA GLY A 97 -11.95 -12.86 3.48
C GLY A 97 -10.53 -12.30 3.55
N VAL A 98 -10.25 -11.29 4.40
CA VAL A 98 -8.88 -10.80 4.64
C VAL A 98 -8.34 -11.20 6.00
N GLU A 99 -9.18 -11.21 7.06
CA GLU A 99 -8.75 -11.66 8.38
C GLU A 99 -8.25 -13.12 8.33
N GLY A 100 -7.14 -13.38 9.02
CA GLY A 100 -6.44 -14.66 8.99
C GLY A 100 -5.56 -14.90 7.75
N LYS A 101 -5.51 -13.97 6.78
CA LYS A 101 -4.70 -14.11 5.55
C LYS A 101 -3.49 -13.19 5.54
N ASN A 102 -2.44 -13.61 4.84
CA ASN A 102 -1.30 -12.77 4.51
C ASN A 102 -1.71 -11.71 3.46
N VAL A 103 -1.59 -10.43 3.82
CA VAL A 103 -2.00 -9.31 2.95
C VAL A 103 -0.97 -8.98 1.87
N VAL A 104 0.29 -9.40 2.03
CA VAL A 104 1.36 -9.07 1.08
C VAL A 104 1.10 -9.69 -0.30
N PRO A 105 0.75 -10.99 -0.42
CA PRO A 105 0.36 -11.57 -1.72
C PRO A 105 -0.88 -10.94 -2.34
N LEU A 106 -1.83 -10.45 -1.53
CA LEU A 106 -3.05 -9.79 -2.02
C LEU A 106 -2.71 -8.45 -2.70
N LEU A 107 -1.87 -7.64 -2.05
CA LEU A 107 -1.38 -6.41 -2.63
C LEU A 107 -0.49 -6.67 -3.85
N ASP A 108 0.42 -7.64 -3.78
CA ASP A 108 1.31 -8.00 -4.89
C ASP A 108 0.53 -8.47 -6.13
N ALA A 109 -0.55 -9.23 -5.96
CA ALA A 109 -1.44 -9.61 -7.04
C ALA A 109 -2.09 -8.38 -7.72
N ALA A 110 -2.59 -7.43 -6.92
CA ALA A 110 -3.16 -6.19 -7.45
C ALA A 110 -2.11 -5.33 -8.19
N LEU A 111 -0.90 -5.22 -7.65
CA LEU A 111 0.19 -4.47 -8.30
C LEU A 111 0.60 -5.10 -9.65
N LYS A 112 0.69 -6.43 -9.72
CA LYS A 112 1.00 -7.14 -10.96
C LYS A 112 -0.06 -6.96 -12.05
N SER A 113 -1.30 -6.60 -11.70
CA SER A 113 -2.35 -6.32 -12.69
C SER A 113 -2.19 -4.96 -13.39
N LYS A 114 -1.34 -4.07 -12.86
CA LYS A 114 -1.11 -2.71 -13.40
C LYS A 114 0.07 -2.62 -14.37
N VAL A 115 0.85 -3.71 -14.51
CA VAL A 115 2.07 -3.80 -15.33
C VAL A 115 1.78 -4.43 -16.68
#